data_AF-A0AAD6TPU0-F1
#
_entry.id   AF-A0AAD6TPU0-F1
#
_cell.length_a   1.000
_cell.length_b   1.000
_cell.length_c   1.000
_cell.angle_alpha   90.00
_cell.angle_beta   90.00
_cell.angle_gamma   90.00
#
_symmetry.space_group_name_H-M   'P 1'
#
loop_
_entity.id
_entity.type
_entity.pdbx_description
1 polymer ?
#
loop_
_entity_poly.entity_id
_entity_poly.type
_entity_poly.pdbx_seq_one_letter_code
_entity_poly.pdbx_strand_id
1 'polypeptide(L)'
;MQRTLARAVRTIFPSGNSCVPSRQDQHCLDAIANYFVVRSAHTSSGPKRVRSSDPVLSTAQRGTIYALSTPPGKAGVAVVRVSGPDTLQVWSQVVKARKTRPLEPWKMERCHVVHPDTGEILDDGLAVFFKGPKSFTTEDVLELHIHSGRAIISSVLGALSRLSYCRPAEPGEFTRRAFEGGRLDLTQVEGLKDLVDAETEGQRRIALRAAGGATREQFEQLRTEIIGCLAKIEALIDFGEGEDIEEGVYEDARDRAIKLRNTIQSYLQDNRRGEIMRTGVRLTIFGPPNAGKSSLLNFLARREAAIVTSVPGTTRDILELSLDIGGIPVILSDTAGLRKTADPVETIGVERAMNAIEAADVALCVVSCGDLDLKSDGVEFPAAARRLLTDETFVLYNKSDLYEGRDQSRLHGPKSWVTSLKTGEGNTEFLDGFAKALQKKYALSDDASSSNAPLITHARHRVHLESAAQFIDAFLETSAEDIVLGAEELRYAAQAVGKVSGLIDVEDVLDALFRDFCIGK
;
A
#
# COMPACT_ATOMS: atom_id res chain seq x y z
N MET A 1 -33.53 2.33 -25.57
CA MET A 1 -33.48 1.56 -26.83
C MET A 1 -33.90 2.38 -28.04
N GLN A 2 -35.13 2.91 -28.13
CA GLN A 2 -35.56 3.75 -29.28
C GLN A 2 -34.75 5.05 -29.46
N ARG A 3 -34.30 5.70 -28.38
CA ARG A 3 -33.41 6.88 -28.44
C ARG A 3 -31.97 6.55 -28.89
N THR A 4 -31.54 5.30 -28.74
CA THR A 4 -30.20 4.83 -29.15
C THR A 4 -30.19 4.49 -30.65
N LEU A 5 -31.28 3.90 -31.16
CA LEU A 5 -31.47 3.64 -32.59
C LEU A 5 -31.57 4.95 -33.41
N ALA A 6 -32.31 5.95 -32.92
CA ALA A 6 -32.43 7.24 -33.60
C ALA A 6 -31.10 8.02 -33.69
N ARG A 7 -30.13 7.71 -32.82
CA ARG A 7 -28.80 8.33 -32.78
C ARG A 7 -27.84 7.65 -33.75
N ALA A 8 -27.92 6.34 -33.91
CA ALA A 8 -27.12 5.55 -34.85
C ALA A 8 -27.50 5.82 -36.32
N VAL A 9 -28.79 6.03 -36.61
CA VAL A 9 -29.27 6.31 -37.99
C VAL A 9 -28.81 7.70 -38.50
N ARG A 10 -28.63 8.68 -37.60
CA ARG A 10 -28.12 10.02 -37.95
C ARG A 10 -26.62 10.06 -38.22
N THR A 11 -25.86 9.05 -37.79
CA THR A 11 -24.41 8.99 -37.99
C THR A 11 -24.05 8.44 -39.38
N ILE A 12 -24.97 7.74 -40.04
CA ILE A 12 -24.72 7.04 -41.30
C ILE A 12 -25.09 7.89 -42.54
N PHE A 13 -25.96 8.89 -42.41
CA PHE A 13 -26.35 9.78 -43.53
C PHE A 13 -26.29 11.27 -43.13
N PRO A 14 -25.17 11.97 -43.42
CA PRO A 14 -25.02 13.37 -43.10
C PRO A 14 -25.23 14.23 -44.35
N SER A 15 -26.48 14.59 -44.67
CA SER A 15 -26.85 15.86 -45.32
C SER A 15 -28.34 15.91 -45.64
N GLY A 16 -28.92 17.08 -45.48
CA GLY A 16 -30.32 17.34 -45.75
C GLY A 16 -30.61 17.37 -47.25
N ASN A 17 -31.45 16.46 -47.71
CA ASN A 17 -32.58 16.75 -48.58
C ASN A 17 -33.55 15.57 -48.58
N SER A 18 -34.84 15.88 -48.63
CA SER A 18 -35.95 14.94 -48.58
C SER A 18 -35.86 13.88 -49.69
N CYS A 19 -35.55 12.64 -49.34
CA CYS A 19 -35.78 11.46 -50.18
C CYS A 19 -36.29 10.30 -49.33
N VAL A 20 -37.39 9.70 -49.77
CA VAL A 20 -37.99 8.48 -49.21
C VAL A 20 -37.00 7.32 -49.40
N PRO A 21 -36.79 6.43 -48.40
CA PRO A 21 -35.86 5.31 -48.52
C PRO A 21 -36.25 4.37 -49.67
N SER A 22 -35.27 3.81 -50.37
CA SER A 22 -35.51 2.84 -51.43
C SER A 22 -35.93 1.48 -50.85
N ARG A 23 -36.58 0.61 -51.66
CA ARG A 23 -37.03 -0.74 -51.24
C ARG A 23 -35.89 -1.63 -50.71
N GLN A 24 -34.64 -1.35 -51.04
CA GLN A 24 -33.46 -2.10 -50.58
C GLN A 24 -33.05 -1.70 -49.16
N ASP A 25 -33.19 -0.43 -48.79
CA ASP A 25 -32.85 0.08 -47.44
C ASP A 25 -33.83 -0.41 -46.37
N GLN A 26 -35.10 -0.59 -46.74
CA GLN A 26 -36.14 -1.15 -45.87
C GLN A 26 -35.86 -2.62 -45.52
N HIS A 27 -35.28 -3.38 -46.46
CA HIS A 27 -34.99 -4.81 -46.31
C HIS A 27 -33.83 -5.07 -45.33
N CYS A 28 -32.85 -4.16 -45.25
CA CYS A 28 -31.77 -4.21 -44.25
C CYS A 28 -32.25 -3.84 -42.84
N LEU A 29 -33.17 -2.87 -42.72
CA LEU A 29 -33.76 -2.49 -41.44
C LEU A 29 -34.67 -3.60 -40.86
N ASP A 30 -35.44 -4.28 -41.71
CA ASP A 30 -36.27 -5.42 -41.31
C ASP A 30 -35.43 -6.66 -40.93
N ALA A 31 -34.27 -6.87 -41.55
CA ALA A 31 -33.33 -7.93 -41.18
C ALA A 31 -32.68 -7.69 -39.79
N ILE A 32 -32.32 -6.44 -39.49
CA ILE A 32 -31.76 -6.05 -38.19
C ILE A 32 -32.82 -6.12 -37.08
N ALA A 33 -34.07 -5.74 -37.37
CA ALA A 33 -35.19 -5.88 -36.44
C ALA A 33 -35.53 -7.37 -36.15
N ASN A 34 -35.52 -8.23 -37.17
CA ASN A 34 -35.76 -9.67 -36.99
C ASN A 34 -34.64 -10.37 -36.20
N TYR A 35 -33.38 -9.95 -36.36
CA TYR A 35 -32.26 -10.50 -35.57
C TYR A 35 -32.42 -10.23 -34.06
N PHE A 36 -33.01 -9.09 -33.67
CA PHE A 36 -33.28 -8.76 -32.26
C PHE A 36 -34.60 -9.34 -31.71
N VAL A 37 -35.59 -9.62 -32.56
CA VAL A 37 -36.87 -10.23 -32.16
C VAL A 37 -36.75 -11.76 -31.99
N VAL A 38 -35.92 -12.43 -32.78
CA VAL A 38 -35.72 -13.90 -32.70
C VAL A 38 -34.99 -14.33 -31.41
N ARG A 39 -34.31 -13.41 -30.71
CA ARG A 39 -33.70 -13.68 -29.39
C ARG A 39 -34.63 -13.46 -28.19
N SER A 40 -35.84 -12.91 -28.35
CA SER A 40 -36.74 -12.61 -27.22
C SER A 40 -37.95 -13.54 -27.09
N ALA A 41 -38.17 -14.47 -28.02
CA ALA A 41 -39.38 -15.26 -28.10
C ALA A 41 -39.13 -16.78 -28.07
N HIS A 42 -38.55 -17.32 -26.99
CA HIS A 42 -38.65 -18.76 -26.64
C HIS A 42 -38.83 -18.90 -25.12
N THR A 43 -40.05 -18.66 -24.64
CA THR A 43 -40.53 -19.11 -23.32
C THR A 43 -41.71 -20.04 -23.53
N SER A 44 -41.53 -21.34 -23.29
CA SER A 44 -42.65 -22.26 -23.05
C SER A 44 -42.31 -23.23 -21.90
N SER A 45 -43.35 -23.49 -21.12
CA SER A 45 -43.46 -24.18 -19.85
C SER A 45 -43.02 -25.65 -19.85
N GLY A 46 -42.17 -26.02 -18.87
CA GLY A 46 -41.76 -27.40 -18.54
C GLY A 46 -40.99 -27.43 -17.20
N PRO A 47 -40.91 -28.58 -16.49
CA PRO A 47 -40.51 -28.64 -15.08
C PRO A 47 -39.06 -28.17 -14.89
N LYS A 48 -38.85 -27.26 -13.92
CA LYS A 48 -37.57 -26.61 -13.64
C LYS A 48 -36.50 -27.63 -13.24
N ARG A 49 -35.68 -28.07 -14.20
CA ARG A 49 -34.34 -28.59 -13.92
C ARG A 49 -33.49 -27.42 -13.42
N VAL A 50 -33.11 -27.46 -12.14
CA VAL A 50 -32.10 -26.57 -11.57
C VAL A 50 -30.80 -26.83 -12.32
N ARG A 51 -30.44 -25.95 -13.25
CA ARG A 51 -29.08 -25.88 -13.79
C ARG A 51 -28.25 -25.17 -12.73
N SER A 52 -27.45 -25.91 -11.98
CA SER A 52 -26.38 -25.34 -11.15
C SER A 52 -25.32 -24.75 -12.09
N SER A 53 -25.50 -23.47 -12.44
CA SER A 53 -24.50 -22.69 -13.16
C SER A 53 -23.71 -21.81 -12.18
N ASP A 54 -23.41 -22.34 -11.00
CA ASP A 54 -22.37 -21.77 -10.15
C ASP A 54 -21.04 -22.37 -10.63
N PRO A 55 -20.01 -21.54 -10.90
CA PRO A 55 -18.69 -22.05 -11.25
C PRO A 55 -18.23 -23.02 -10.15
N VAL A 56 -17.72 -24.18 -10.56
CA VAL A 56 -17.15 -25.14 -9.61
C VAL A 56 -15.94 -24.47 -8.97
N LEU A 57 -16.07 -24.12 -7.69
CA LEU A 57 -15.02 -23.49 -6.91
C LEU A 57 -13.74 -24.35 -6.98
N SER A 58 -12.62 -23.70 -7.29
CA SER A 58 -11.29 -24.29 -7.31
C SER A 58 -10.93 -24.87 -5.94
N THR A 59 -9.90 -25.71 -5.88
CA THR A 59 -9.43 -26.32 -4.61
C THR A 59 -9.04 -25.27 -3.56
N ALA A 60 -8.55 -24.09 -3.99
CA ALA A 60 -8.28 -22.94 -3.13
C ALA A 60 -9.57 -22.29 -2.58
N GLN A 61 -10.66 -22.32 -3.36
CA GLN A 61 -11.97 -21.74 -3.04
C GLN A 61 -12.90 -22.68 -2.25
N ARG A 62 -12.50 -23.92 -1.95
CA ARG A 62 -13.37 -24.89 -1.25
C ARG A 62 -13.29 -24.86 0.27
N GLY A 63 -12.17 -24.41 0.85
CA GLY A 63 -12.03 -24.41 2.30
C GLY A 63 -12.67 -23.18 2.92
N THR A 64 -13.69 -23.37 3.77
CA THR A 64 -14.20 -22.27 4.60
C THR A 64 -13.17 -21.96 5.69
N ILE A 65 -12.64 -20.74 5.69
CA ILE A 65 -11.60 -20.30 6.64
C ILE A 65 -12.17 -19.50 7.77
N TYR A 66 -11.51 -19.54 8.93
CA TYR A 66 -11.82 -18.67 10.05
C TYR A 66 -10.58 -18.16 10.77
N ALA A 67 -10.68 -16.96 11.35
CA ALA A 67 -9.65 -16.40 12.21
C ALA A 67 -10.20 -15.27 13.10
N LEU A 68 -9.42 -14.89 14.12
CA LEU A 68 -9.61 -13.65 14.85
C LEU A 68 -9.10 -12.48 13.99
N SER A 69 -9.96 -11.50 13.67
CA SER A 69 -9.63 -10.33 12.85
C SER A 69 -9.26 -9.08 13.66
N THR A 70 -9.38 -9.13 14.98
CA THR A 70 -8.94 -8.06 15.90
C THR A 70 -7.62 -8.43 16.59
N PRO A 71 -6.77 -7.46 16.96
CA PRO A 71 -5.56 -7.74 17.72
C PRO A 71 -5.87 -8.53 19.01
N PRO A 72 -5.04 -9.53 19.37
CA PRO A 72 -5.23 -10.25 20.62
C PRO A 72 -4.96 -9.33 21.81
N GLY A 73 -5.86 -9.29 22.79
CA GLY A 73 -5.70 -8.39 23.93
C GLY A 73 -7.00 -8.19 24.70
N LYS A 74 -6.97 -7.30 25.69
CA LYS A 74 -8.19 -6.88 26.39
C LYS A 74 -8.82 -5.73 25.63
N ALA A 75 -9.98 -5.97 25.04
CA ALA A 75 -10.83 -4.96 24.41
C ALA A 75 -12.32 -5.21 24.76
N GLY A 76 -13.20 -4.28 24.42
CA GLY A 76 -14.65 -4.47 24.59
C GLY A 76 -15.20 -5.57 23.67
N VAL A 77 -14.71 -5.65 22.43
CA VAL A 77 -15.18 -6.56 21.38
C VAL A 77 -14.00 -7.21 20.67
N ALA A 78 -14.15 -8.46 20.28
CA ALA A 78 -13.30 -9.20 19.35
C ALA A 78 -14.14 -9.62 18.14
N VAL A 79 -13.55 -9.57 16.95
CA VAL A 79 -14.21 -10.00 15.72
C VAL A 79 -13.60 -11.31 15.26
N VAL A 80 -14.41 -12.37 15.18
CA VAL A 80 -14.03 -13.64 14.54
C VAL A 80 -14.69 -13.66 13.17
N ARG A 81 -13.88 -13.76 12.13
CA ARG A 81 -14.34 -13.77 10.74
C ARG A 81 -14.28 -15.19 10.18
N VAL A 82 -15.29 -15.54 9.37
CA VAL A 82 -15.39 -16.79 8.62
C VAL A 82 -15.66 -16.44 7.16
N SER A 83 -14.95 -17.04 6.21
CA SER A 83 -15.13 -16.81 4.76
C SER A 83 -15.08 -18.11 3.98
N GLY A 84 -15.96 -18.28 3.00
CA GLY A 84 -15.97 -19.43 2.10
C GLY A 84 -17.37 -19.90 1.73
N PRO A 85 -17.46 -21.01 0.98
CA PRO A 85 -18.72 -21.53 0.47
C PRO A 85 -19.69 -22.02 1.55
N ASP A 86 -19.18 -22.52 2.68
CA ASP A 86 -20.01 -23.12 3.74
C ASP A 86 -20.35 -22.13 4.85
N THR A 87 -20.07 -20.84 4.68
CA THR A 87 -20.31 -19.80 5.69
C THR A 87 -21.78 -19.76 6.17
N LEU A 88 -22.75 -20.01 5.28
CA LEU A 88 -24.16 -20.12 5.66
C LEU A 88 -24.45 -21.35 6.55
N GLN A 89 -23.71 -22.44 6.34
CA GLN A 89 -23.81 -23.63 7.17
C GLN A 89 -23.14 -23.40 8.54
N VAL A 90 -22.05 -22.62 8.60
CA VAL A 90 -21.47 -22.17 9.86
C VAL A 90 -22.47 -21.29 10.63
N TRP A 91 -23.11 -20.33 9.94
CA TRP A 91 -24.14 -19.47 10.54
C TRP A 91 -25.23 -20.29 11.23
N SER A 92 -25.82 -21.27 10.52
CA SER A 92 -26.95 -22.04 11.05
C SER A 92 -26.60 -22.89 12.28
N GLN A 93 -25.34 -23.30 12.45
CA GLN A 93 -24.89 -24.13 13.56
C GLN A 93 -24.37 -23.32 14.75
N VAL A 94 -23.73 -22.18 14.49
CA VAL A 94 -23.01 -21.40 15.53
C VAL A 94 -23.81 -20.17 15.98
N VAL A 95 -24.74 -19.65 15.17
CA VAL A 95 -25.50 -18.43 15.46
C VAL A 95 -26.94 -18.77 15.82
N LYS A 96 -27.33 -18.54 17.08
CA LYS A 96 -28.73 -18.60 17.52
C LYS A 96 -29.30 -17.21 17.73
N ALA A 97 -30.07 -16.73 16.75
CA ALA A 97 -30.79 -15.47 16.85
C ALA A 97 -31.86 -15.52 17.95
N ARG A 98 -32.01 -14.42 18.72
CA ARG A 98 -33.03 -14.33 19.79
C ARG A 98 -34.47 -14.24 19.26
N LYS A 99 -34.63 -13.83 18.00
CA LYS A 99 -35.93 -13.76 17.30
C LYS A 99 -35.77 -14.45 15.96
N THR A 100 -36.70 -15.33 15.61
CA THR A 100 -36.77 -15.96 14.30
C THR A 100 -37.13 -14.90 13.26
N ARG A 101 -36.14 -14.48 12.50
CA ARG A 101 -36.27 -13.62 11.32
C ARG A 101 -35.48 -14.25 10.18
N PRO A 102 -35.89 -14.03 8.92
CA PRO A 102 -35.06 -14.44 7.79
C PRO A 102 -33.73 -13.70 7.83
N LEU A 103 -32.64 -14.42 7.52
CA LEU A 103 -31.30 -13.84 7.43
C LEU A 103 -31.28 -12.76 6.33
N GLU A 104 -31.00 -11.53 6.73
CA GLU A 104 -30.80 -10.41 5.81
C GLU A 104 -29.31 -10.08 5.73
N PRO A 105 -28.68 -10.20 4.55
CA PRO A 105 -27.28 -9.81 4.37
C PRO A 105 -27.03 -8.32 4.71
N TRP A 106 -25.82 -8.01 5.20
CA TRP A 106 -25.36 -6.69 5.67
C TRP A 106 -26.13 -6.12 6.86
N LYS A 107 -26.90 -6.94 7.58
CA LYS A 107 -27.63 -6.55 8.78
C LYS A 107 -27.00 -7.18 10.02
N MET A 108 -26.77 -6.34 11.02
CA MET A 108 -26.26 -6.79 12.31
C MET A 108 -27.40 -7.39 13.14
N GLU A 109 -27.17 -8.57 13.70
CA GLU A 109 -28.14 -9.29 14.52
C GLU A 109 -27.56 -9.64 15.89
N ARG A 110 -28.31 -9.36 16.97
CA ARG A 110 -27.96 -9.87 18.31
C ARG A 110 -28.29 -11.35 18.40
N CYS A 111 -27.31 -12.14 18.81
CA CYS A 111 -27.40 -13.59 18.85
C CYS A 111 -26.65 -14.18 20.05
N HIS A 112 -26.97 -15.43 20.37
CA HIS A 112 -26.08 -16.28 21.14
C HIS A 112 -25.15 -17.00 20.18
N VAL A 113 -23.85 -16.91 20.44
CA VAL A 113 -22.84 -17.75 19.78
C VAL A 113 -22.79 -19.06 20.56
N VAL A 114 -23.00 -20.18 19.88
CA VAL A 114 -23.13 -21.49 20.53
C VAL A 114 -22.14 -22.52 19.99
N HIS A 115 -21.82 -23.51 20.82
CA HIS A 115 -21.06 -24.67 20.38
C HIS A 115 -21.91 -25.54 19.44
N PRO A 116 -21.41 -25.96 18.27
CA PRO A 116 -22.21 -26.68 17.26
C PRO A 116 -22.71 -28.05 17.77
N ASP A 117 -21.88 -28.79 18.50
CA ASP A 117 -22.24 -30.13 18.99
C ASP A 117 -23.12 -30.11 20.26
N THR A 118 -22.75 -29.32 21.28
CA THR A 118 -23.40 -29.34 22.60
C THR A 118 -24.55 -28.34 22.72
N GLY A 119 -24.58 -27.30 21.87
CA GLY A 119 -25.50 -26.18 21.97
C GLY A 119 -25.24 -25.24 23.16
N GLU A 120 -24.12 -25.41 23.87
CA GLU A 120 -23.68 -24.53 24.95
C GLU A 120 -23.52 -23.09 24.45
N ILE A 121 -23.97 -22.11 25.23
CA ILE A 121 -23.79 -20.70 24.92
C ILE A 121 -22.35 -20.30 25.25
N LEU A 122 -21.59 -19.97 24.22
CA LEU A 122 -20.21 -19.51 24.33
C LEU A 122 -20.15 -18.00 24.60
N ASP A 123 -21.06 -17.24 23.99
CA ASP A 123 -21.19 -15.79 24.23
C ASP A 123 -22.58 -15.23 23.85
N ASP A 124 -22.90 -14.03 24.33
CA ASP A 124 -24.03 -13.18 23.89
C ASP A 124 -23.46 -11.98 23.12
N GLY A 125 -23.50 -12.04 21.80
CA GLY A 125 -22.81 -11.11 20.92
C GLY A 125 -23.65 -10.61 19.75
N LEU A 126 -22.99 -10.09 18.73
CA LEU A 126 -23.61 -9.72 17.46
C LEU A 126 -23.02 -10.55 16.32
N ALA A 127 -23.80 -10.79 15.28
CA ALA A 127 -23.35 -11.43 14.06
C ALA A 127 -23.83 -10.65 12.84
N VAL A 128 -23.01 -10.62 11.80
CA VAL A 128 -23.38 -10.06 10.49
C VAL A 128 -22.93 -11.01 9.38
N PHE A 129 -23.82 -11.19 8.40
CA PHE A 129 -23.56 -11.99 7.21
C PHE A 129 -23.40 -11.09 5.99
N PHE A 130 -22.31 -11.25 5.24
CA PHE A 130 -22.06 -10.57 3.97
C PHE A 130 -22.20 -11.59 2.85
N LYS A 131 -23.14 -11.36 1.93
CA LYS A 131 -23.36 -12.24 0.78
C LYS A 131 -22.34 -11.93 -0.32
N GLY A 132 -21.59 -12.93 -0.78
CA GLY A 132 -20.72 -12.81 -1.96
C GLY A 132 -21.54 -12.44 -3.22
N PRO A 133 -21.00 -11.64 -4.17
CA PRO A 133 -19.63 -11.09 -4.23
C PRO A 133 -19.44 -9.77 -3.47
N LYS A 134 -20.45 -9.27 -2.76
CA LYS A 134 -20.43 -7.96 -2.08
C LYS A 134 -19.89 -8.08 -0.65
N SER A 135 -18.80 -8.80 -0.49
CA SER A 135 -18.06 -9.02 0.76
C SER A 135 -16.59 -8.61 0.59
N PHE A 136 -15.79 -8.71 1.66
CA PHE A 136 -14.36 -8.41 1.58
C PHE A 136 -13.62 -9.39 0.67
N THR A 137 -13.83 -10.69 0.85
CA THR A 137 -13.15 -11.78 0.12
C THR A 137 -13.80 -12.13 -1.22
N THR A 138 -14.91 -11.47 -1.59
CA THR A 138 -15.84 -11.86 -2.67
C THR A 138 -16.64 -13.15 -2.44
N GLU A 139 -16.39 -13.85 -1.34
CA GLU A 139 -17.13 -15.05 -0.93
C GLU A 139 -18.24 -14.69 0.08
N ASP A 140 -19.03 -15.67 0.52
CA ASP A 140 -19.89 -15.47 1.67
C ASP A 140 -19.03 -15.32 2.94
N VAL A 141 -19.28 -14.26 3.73
CA VAL A 141 -18.53 -13.94 4.96
C VAL A 141 -19.46 -13.82 6.15
N LEU A 142 -19.08 -14.39 7.28
CA LEU A 142 -19.70 -14.21 8.59
C LEU A 142 -18.72 -13.51 9.52
N GLU A 143 -19.15 -12.46 10.20
CA GLU A 143 -18.40 -11.87 11.31
C GLU A 143 -19.18 -12.03 12.62
N LEU A 144 -18.52 -12.63 13.60
CA LEU A 144 -18.98 -12.77 14.98
C LEU A 144 -18.31 -11.70 15.83
N HIS A 145 -19.10 -10.79 16.39
CA HIS A 145 -18.66 -9.71 17.27
C HIS A 145 -18.93 -10.16 18.72
N ILE A 146 -17.91 -10.75 19.32
CA ILE A 146 -17.94 -11.39 20.65
C ILE A 146 -17.17 -10.55 21.67
N HIS A 147 -17.34 -10.83 22.95
CA HIS A 147 -16.50 -10.22 23.99
C HIS A 147 -15.03 -10.66 23.84
N SER A 148 -14.09 -9.75 24.03
CA SER A 148 -12.63 -9.98 23.81
C SER A 148 -11.95 -10.82 24.91
N GLY A 149 -12.72 -11.60 25.68
CA GLY A 149 -12.18 -12.47 26.71
C GLY A 149 -11.36 -13.60 26.06
N ARG A 150 -10.11 -13.81 26.50
CA ARG A 150 -9.25 -14.88 25.97
C ARG A 150 -9.93 -16.26 25.95
N ALA A 151 -10.66 -16.59 27.02
CA ALA A 151 -11.41 -17.85 27.11
C ALA A 151 -12.56 -17.93 26.09
N ILE A 152 -13.25 -16.81 25.84
CA ILE A 152 -14.36 -16.72 24.87
C ILE A 152 -13.83 -16.85 23.45
N ILE A 153 -12.75 -16.13 23.11
CA ILE A 153 -12.10 -16.24 21.81
C ILE A 153 -11.64 -17.69 21.58
N SER A 154 -10.97 -18.30 22.56
CA SER A 154 -10.51 -19.68 22.45
C SER A 154 -11.64 -20.68 22.32
N SER A 155 -12.78 -20.48 23.02
CA SER A 155 -13.93 -21.39 22.94
C SER A 155 -14.64 -21.27 21.59
N VAL A 156 -14.80 -20.06 21.05
CA VAL A 156 -15.40 -19.83 19.72
C VAL A 156 -14.52 -20.40 18.61
N LEU A 157 -13.20 -20.15 18.63
CA LEU A 157 -12.27 -20.74 17.65
C LEU A 157 -12.22 -22.28 17.78
N GLY A 158 -12.28 -22.79 19.00
CA GLY A 158 -12.38 -24.23 19.27
C GLY A 158 -13.66 -24.84 18.71
N ALA A 159 -14.81 -24.16 18.87
CA ALA A 159 -16.09 -24.59 18.31
C ALA A 159 -16.08 -24.61 16.78
N LEU A 160 -15.51 -23.57 16.14
CA LEU A 160 -15.35 -23.54 14.67
C LEU A 160 -14.46 -24.67 14.16
N SER A 161 -13.42 -25.06 14.92
CA SER A 161 -12.53 -26.18 14.55
C SER A 161 -13.21 -27.56 14.55
N ARG A 162 -14.39 -27.70 15.16
CA ARG A 162 -15.19 -28.94 15.14
C ARG A 162 -15.90 -29.17 13.80
N LEU A 163 -16.10 -28.11 13.03
CA LEU A 163 -16.73 -28.19 11.71
C LEU A 163 -15.70 -28.71 10.71
N SER A 164 -15.86 -29.94 10.22
CA SER A 164 -14.86 -30.62 9.37
C SER A 164 -14.59 -29.95 8.03
N TYR A 165 -15.47 -29.05 7.59
CA TYR A 165 -15.34 -28.25 6.37
C TYR A 165 -14.76 -26.85 6.64
N CYS A 166 -14.42 -26.55 7.89
CA CYS A 166 -13.75 -25.32 8.29
C CYS A 166 -12.28 -25.56 8.63
N ARG A 167 -11.41 -24.57 8.38
CA ARG A 167 -10.02 -24.58 8.84
C ARG A 167 -9.56 -23.18 9.29
N PRO A 168 -8.51 -23.08 10.12
CA PRO A 168 -7.87 -21.81 10.39
C PRO A 168 -7.38 -21.15 9.08
N ALA A 169 -7.48 -19.82 9.01
CA ALA A 169 -6.91 -19.04 7.93
C ALA A 169 -5.38 -18.96 8.05
N GLU A 170 -4.69 -18.93 6.92
CA GLU A 170 -3.27 -18.58 6.83
C GLU A 170 -3.06 -17.06 6.98
N PRO A 171 -1.84 -16.59 7.28
CA PRO A 171 -1.52 -15.16 7.27
C PRO A 171 -1.89 -14.50 5.93
N GLY A 172 -2.65 -13.39 5.99
CA GLY A 172 -3.07 -12.65 4.79
C GLY A 172 -4.11 -13.34 3.91
N GLU A 173 -4.63 -14.51 4.30
CA GLU A 173 -5.46 -15.33 3.40
C GLU A 173 -6.78 -14.64 3.01
N PHE A 174 -7.40 -13.85 3.90
CA PHE A 174 -8.63 -13.14 3.54
C PHE A 174 -8.35 -12.09 2.45
N THR A 175 -7.24 -11.36 2.56
CA THR A 175 -6.81 -10.37 1.57
C THR A 175 -6.35 -11.05 0.27
N ARG A 176 -5.69 -12.22 0.35
CA ARG A 176 -5.36 -13.05 -0.81
C ARG A 176 -6.61 -13.45 -1.59
N ARG A 177 -7.66 -13.94 -0.90
CA ARG A 177 -8.95 -14.26 -1.54
C ARG A 177 -9.64 -13.04 -2.13
N ALA A 178 -9.53 -11.87 -1.50
CA ALA A 178 -10.03 -10.62 -2.06
C ALA A 178 -9.30 -10.25 -3.37
N PHE A 179 -7.98 -10.44 -3.42
CA PHE A 179 -7.18 -10.25 -4.63
C PHE A 179 -7.54 -11.26 -5.74
N GLU A 180 -7.57 -12.56 -5.43
CA GLU A 180 -7.93 -13.63 -6.36
C GLU A 180 -9.38 -13.50 -6.89
N GLY A 181 -10.29 -12.99 -6.04
CA GLY A 181 -11.66 -12.65 -6.41
C GLY A 181 -11.80 -11.36 -7.25
N GLY A 182 -10.71 -10.66 -7.54
CA GLY A 182 -10.68 -9.41 -8.30
C GLY A 182 -11.25 -8.20 -7.56
N ARG A 183 -11.46 -8.30 -6.24
CA ARG A 183 -11.93 -7.18 -5.40
C ARG A 183 -10.85 -6.13 -5.19
N LEU A 184 -9.60 -6.59 -5.07
CA LEU A 184 -8.41 -5.77 -4.87
C LEU A 184 -7.40 -6.11 -5.96
N ASP A 185 -6.63 -5.13 -6.41
CA ASP A 185 -5.39 -5.37 -7.14
C ASP A 185 -4.17 -5.28 -6.21
N LEU A 186 -2.98 -5.61 -6.72
CA LEU A 186 -1.77 -5.73 -5.90
C LEU A 186 -1.38 -4.40 -5.23
N THR A 187 -1.62 -3.25 -5.89
CA THR A 187 -1.35 -1.93 -5.30
C THR A 187 -2.32 -1.59 -4.18
N GLN A 188 -3.58 -2.04 -4.29
CA GLN A 188 -4.57 -1.86 -3.22
C GLN A 188 -4.29 -2.76 -2.02
N VAL A 189 -3.81 -3.99 -2.26
CA VAL A 189 -3.36 -4.89 -1.19
C VAL A 189 -2.20 -4.26 -0.42
N GLU A 190 -1.19 -3.75 -1.13
CA GLU A 190 -0.07 -3.03 -0.51
C GLU A 190 -0.54 -1.80 0.26
N GLY A 191 -1.41 -0.98 -0.34
CA GLY A 191 -1.99 0.17 0.32
C GLY A 191 -2.77 -0.20 1.58
N LEU A 192 -3.45 -1.35 1.59
CA LEU A 192 -4.15 -1.85 2.78
C LEU A 192 -3.15 -2.24 3.88
N LYS A 193 -2.04 -2.89 3.54
CA LYS A 193 -0.94 -3.18 4.48
C LYS A 193 -0.38 -1.89 5.07
N ASP A 194 0.04 -0.98 4.19
CA ASP A 194 0.63 0.30 4.58
C ASP A 194 -0.34 1.15 5.42
N LEU A 195 -1.66 1.01 5.22
CA LEU A 195 -2.66 1.76 5.99
C LEU A 195 -2.80 1.23 7.42
N VAL A 196 -2.60 -0.08 7.60
CA VAL A 196 -2.63 -0.73 8.91
C VAL A 196 -1.36 -0.40 9.70
N ASP A 197 -0.23 -0.32 9.00
CA ASP A 197 1.08 -0.07 9.58
C ASP A 197 1.40 1.44 9.70
N ALA A 198 0.55 2.32 9.18
CA ALA A 198 0.76 3.76 9.20
C ALA A 198 0.80 4.32 10.64
N GLU A 199 1.87 5.05 10.97
CA GLU A 199 2.08 5.69 12.27
C GLU A 199 1.94 7.20 12.21
N THR A 200 2.16 7.80 11.04
CA THR A 200 1.97 9.24 10.78
C THR A 200 0.74 9.53 9.94
N GLU A 201 0.22 10.75 10.05
CA GLU A 201 -0.88 11.22 9.20
C GLU A 201 -0.49 11.26 7.71
N GLY A 202 0.79 11.51 7.42
CA GLY A 202 1.36 11.44 6.07
C GLY A 202 1.27 10.03 5.47
N GLN A 203 1.76 9.03 6.21
CA GLN A 203 1.64 7.61 5.83
C GLN A 203 0.17 7.21 5.62
N ARG A 204 -0.71 7.57 6.56
CA ARG A 204 -2.14 7.26 6.49
C ARG A 204 -2.79 7.80 5.22
N ARG A 205 -2.50 9.06 4.85
CA ARG A 205 -3.07 9.68 3.63
C ARG A 205 -2.61 8.99 2.36
N ILE A 206 -1.32 8.66 2.26
CA ILE A 206 -0.74 7.96 1.12
C ILE A 206 -1.35 6.56 0.99
N ALA A 207 -1.32 5.79 2.07
CA ALA A 207 -1.83 4.43 2.11
C ALA A 207 -3.34 4.36 1.83
N LEU A 208 -4.13 5.32 2.34
CA LEU A 208 -5.56 5.40 2.07
C LEU A 208 -5.86 5.63 0.59
N ARG A 209 -5.08 6.48 -0.10
CA ARG A 209 -5.21 6.71 -1.55
C ARG A 209 -4.86 5.45 -2.35
N ALA A 210 -3.78 4.76 -1.97
CA ALA A 210 -3.36 3.51 -2.60
C ALA A 210 -4.41 2.39 -2.40
N ALA A 211 -4.88 2.18 -1.16
CA ALA A 211 -5.94 1.23 -0.85
C ALA A 211 -7.26 1.57 -1.58
N GLY A 212 -7.52 2.87 -1.79
CA GLY A 212 -8.66 3.36 -2.58
C GLY A 212 -8.56 3.12 -4.08
N GLY A 213 -7.41 2.68 -4.60
CA GLY A 213 -7.21 2.36 -6.02
C GLY A 213 -6.69 3.53 -6.88
N ALA A 214 -6.35 4.69 -6.28
CA ALA A 214 -5.83 5.82 -7.05
C ALA A 214 -4.49 5.48 -7.74
N THR A 215 -3.62 4.76 -7.05
CA THR A 215 -2.33 4.28 -7.58
C THR A 215 -2.53 3.35 -8.78
N ARG A 216 -3.50 2.44 -8.69
CA ARG A 216 -3.88 1.54 -9.81
C ARG A 216 -4.30 2.35 -11.03
N GLU A 217 -5.20 3.32 -10.86
CA GLU A 217 -5.71 4.13 -11.97
C GLU A 217 -4.58 4.83 -12.75
N GLN A 218 -3.59 5.38 -12.03
CA GLN A 218 -2.43 6.04 -12.63
C GLN A 218 -1.54 5.07 -13.44
N PHE A 219 -1.26 3.88 -12.91
CA PHE A 219 -0.46 2.89 -13.65
C PHE A 219 -1.22 2.26 -14.82
N GLU A 220 -2.52 2.02 -14.67
CA GLU A 220 -3.36 1.55 -15.78
C GLU A 220 -3.48 2.59 -16.89
N GLN A 221 -3.46 3.89 -16.56
CA GLN A 221 -3.40 4.94 -17.58
C GLN A 221 -2.11 4.86 -18.40
N LEU A 222 -0.94 4.76 -17.75
CA LEU A 222 0.34 4.57 -18.45
C LEU A 222 0.31 3.34 -19.35
N ARG A 223 -0.18 2.21 -18.82
CA ARG A 223 -0.29 0.96 -19.58
C ARG A 223 -1.22 1.12 -20.78
N THR A 224 -2.36 1.78 -20.61
CA THR A 224 -3.32 2.04 -21.70
C THR A 224 -2.69 2.89 -22.81
N GLU A 225 -1.89 3.88 -22.44
CA GLU A 225 -1.17 4.72 -23.40
C GLU A 225 -0.10 3.92 -24.17
N ILE A 226 0.63 3.01 -23.51
CA ILE A 226 1.58 2.09 -24.16
C ILE A 226 0.84 1.15 -25.12
N ILE A 227 -0.28 0.55 -24.70
CA ILE A 227 -1.13 -0.29 -25.56
C ILE A 227 -1.63 0.50 -26.77
N GLY A 228 -1.96 1.78 -26.58
CA GLY A 228 -2.34 2.65 -27.69
C GLY A 228 -1.22 2.97 -28.67
N CYS A 229 0.06 2.84 -28.26
CA CYS A 229 1.21 2.89 -29.18
C CYS A 229 1.37 1.54 -29.89
N LEU A 230 1.29 0.43 -29.13
CA LEU A 230 1.35 -0.93 -29.67
C LEU A 230 0.30 -1.15 -30.75
N ALA A 231 -0.95 -0.74 -30.52
CA ALA A 231 -2.04 -0.90 -31.49
C ALA A 231 -1.77 -0.18 -32.83
N LYS A 232 -1.05 0.95 -32.81
CA LYS A 232 -0.65 1.66 -34.05
C LYS A 232 0.41 0.88 -34.82
N ILE A 233 1.37 0.31 -34.09
CA ILE A 233 2.44 -0.51 -34.68
C ILE A 233 1.88 -1.83 -35.23
N GLU A 234 1.01 -2.51 -34.49
CA GLU A 234 0.33 -3.74 -34.96
C GLU A 234 -0.50 -3.47 -36.22
N ALA A 235 -1.19 -2.32 -36.28
CA ALA A 235 -1.92 -1.94 -37.50
C ALA A 235 -1.00 -1.75 -38.72
N LEU A 236 0.22 -1.22 -38.53
CA LEU A 236 1.23 -1.10 -39.60
C LEU A 236 1.72 -2.48 -40.08
N ILE A 237 1.88 -3.43 -39.16
CA ILE A 237 2.30 -4.80 -39.49
C ILE A 237 1.20 -5.54 -40.25
N ASP A 238 -0.04 -5.46 -39.78
CA ASP A 238 -1.16 -6.22 -40.34
C ASP A 238 -1.69 -5.66 -41.67
N PHE A 239 -1.59 -4.34 -41.89
CA PHE A 239 -2.22 -3.66 -43.03
C PHE A 239 -1.25 -2.85 -43.92
N GLY A 240 0.06 -2.91 -43.67
CA GLY A 240 1.07 -2.06 -44.34
C GLY A 240 1.34 -2.36 -45.81
N GLU A 241 1.02 -3.56 -46.30
CA GLU A 241 1.37 -4.00 -47.67
C GLU A 241 0.27 -3.76 -48.73
N GLY A 242 -0.88 -3.13 -48.39
CA GLY A 242 -2.10 -3.32 -49.18
C GLY A 242 -3.04 -2.12 -49.48
N GLU A 243 -2.66 -0.86 -49.22
CA GLU A 243 -3.54 0.35 -49.29
C GLU A 243 -4.35 0.59 -47.99
N ASP A 244 -4.49 1.86 -47.57
CA ASP A 244 -5.29 2.40 -46.44
C ASP A 244 -4.63 2.74 -45.08
N ILE A 245 -3.29 2.80 -44.93
CA ILE A 245 -2.68 3.42 -43.74
C ILE A 245 -2.24 4.87 -44.03
N GLU A 246 -2.69 5.82 -43.20
CA GLU A 246 -2.25 7.23 -43.26
C GLU A 246 -0.72 7.33 -43.10
N GLU A 247 -0.05 8.11 -43.97
CA GLU A 247 1.35 8.48 -43.78
C GLU A 247 1.53 9.16 -42.41
N GLY A 248 2.53 8.73 -41.62
CA GLY A 248 2.82 9.34 -40.31
C GLY A 248 2.42 8.53 -39.07
N VAL A 249 1.77 7.36 -39.22
CA VAL A 249 1.32 6.54 -38.07
C VAL A 249 2.49 6.04 -37.22
N TYR A 250 3.61 5.70 -37.86
CA TYR A 250 4.83 5.26 -37.16
C TYR A 250 5.46 6.40 -36.36
N GLU A 251 5.57 7.59 -36.95
CA GLU A 251 6.06 8.81 -36.32
C GLU A 251 5.19 9.20 -35.13
N ASP A 252 3.87 9.16 -35.26
CA ASP A 252 2.95 9.44 -34.15
C ASP A 252 3.11 8.42 -33.01
N ALA A 253 3.28 7.13 -33.33
CA ALA A 253 3.55 6.10 -32.31
C ALA A 253 4.87 6.37 -31.57
N ARG A 254 5.93 6.76 -32.30
CA ARG A 254 7.23 7.15 -31.71
C ARG A 254 7.13 8.40 -30.85
N ASP A 255 6.46 9.44 -31.31
CA ASP A 255 6.27 10.68 -30.55
C ASP A 255 5.52 10.43 -29.24
N ARG A 256 4.51 9.56 -29.27
CA ARG A 256 3.79 9.12 -28.06
C ARG A 256 4.68 8.30 -27.14
N ALA A 257 5.50 7.40 -27.67
CA ALA A 257 6.47 6.64 -26.90
C ALA A 257 7.51 7.54 -26.21
N ILE A 258 8.03 8.57 -26.90
CA ILE A 258 8.93 9.57 -26.30
C ILE A 258 8.27 10.30 -25.13
N LYS A 259 7.01 10.75 -25.30
CA LYS A 259 6.24 11.41 -24.23
C LYS A 259 6.02 10.48 -23.04
N LEU A 260 5.71 9.21 -23.29
CA LEU A 260 5.54 8.20 -22.26
C LEU A 260 6.83 7.95 -21.48
N ARG A 261 7.94 7.75 -22.20
CA ARG A 261 9.26 7.56 -21.62
C ARG A 261 9.67 8.73 -20.72
N ASN A 262 9.47 9.97 -21.18
CA ASN A 262 9.74 11.16 -20.38
C ASN A 262 8.84 11.26 -19.15
N THR A 263 7.56 10.88 -19.28
CA THR A 263 6.62 10.82 -18.15
C THR A 263 7.09 9.80 -17.11
N ILE A 264 7.42 8.58 -17.51
CA ILE A 264 7.91 7.53 -16.61
C ILE A 264 9.22 7.96 -15.94
N GLN A 265 10.15 8.54 -16.68
CA GLN A 265 11.39 9.07 -16.11
C GLN A 265 11.15 10.19 -15.09
N SER A 266 10.17 11.06 -15.33
CA SER A 266 9.79 12.08 -14.35
C SER A 266 9.25 11.48 -13.06
N TYR A 267 8.55 10.33 -13.13
CA TYR A 267 8.07 9.61 -11.95
C TYR A 267 9.22 8.93 -11.20
N LEU A 268 10.21 8.42 -11.93
CA LEU A 268 11.41 7.81 -11.35
C LEU A 268 12.34 8.83 -10.68
N GLN A 269 12.33 10.09 -11.14
CA GLN A 269 13.08 11.22 -10.57
C GLN A 269 12.40 11.83 -9.32
N ASP A 270 11.82 10.99 -8.47
CA ASP A 270 11.08 11.41 -7.26
C ASP A 270 11.95 11.47 -5.99
N ASN A 271 13.27 11.31 -6.12
CA ASN A 271 14.22 11.18 -4.99
C ASN A 271 13.78 10.14 -3.94
N ARG A 272 13.06 9.09 -4.37
CA ARG A 272 12.50 8.03 -3.49
C ARG A 272 11.58 8.57 -2.39
N ARG A 273 11.00 9.76 -2.58
CA ARG A 273 10.13 10.42 -1.59
C ARG A 273 8.98 9.52 -1.12
N GLY A 274 8.39 8.75 -2.01
CA GLY A 274 7.27 7.87 -1.69
C GLY A 274 7.67 6.68 -0.83
N GLU A 275 8.82 6.09 -1.13
CA GLU A 275 9.41 5.00 -0.34
C GLU A 275 9.76 5.49 1.07
N ILE A 276 10.39 6.66 1.19
CA ILE A 276 10.75 7.27 2.49
C ILE A 276 9.50 7.60 3.31
N MET A 277 8.49 8.22 2.69
CA MET A 277 7.23 8.50 3.37
C MET A 277 6.49 7.23 3.80
N ARG A 278 6.74 6.10 3.15
CA ARG A 278 6.15 4.80 3.53
C ARG A 278 6.96 4.13 4.65
N THR A 279 8.26 3.93 4.45
CA THR A 279 9.12 3.14 5.35
C THR A 279 9.62 3.92 6.56
N GLY A 280 9.58 5.25 6.51
CA GLY A 280 10.26 6.08 7.49
C GLY A 280 11.74 6.31 7.18
N VAL A 281 12.26 7.36 7.79
CA VAL A 281 13.67 7.73 7.80
C VAL A 281 14.34 7.08 9.00
N ARG A 282 15.35 6.24 8.78
CA ARG A 282 16.14 5.69 9.88
C ARG A 282 17.08 6.75 10.45
N LEU A 283 16.86 7.11 11.71
CA LEU A 283 17.65 8.09 12.46
C LEU A 283 18.53 7.39 13.49
N THR A 284 19.85 7.51 13.34
CA THR A 284 20.81 7.09 14.35
C THR A 284 21.25 8.30 15.19
N ILE A 285 21.08 8.20 16.51
CA ILE A 285 21.60 9.17 17.48
C ILE A 285 22.91 8.67 18.06
N PHE A 286 23.97 9.44 17.90
CA PHE A 286 25.30 9.12 18.43
C PHE A 286 25.94 10.33 19.10
N GLY A 287 27.09 10.11 19.76
CA GLY A 287 27.84 11.18 20.43
C GLY A 287 28.51 10.71 21.71
N PRO A 288 29.32 11.57 22.35
CA PRO A 288 30.09 11.23 23.55
C PRO A 288 29.22 10.74 24.72
N PRO A 289 29.80 9.99 25.69
CA PRO A 289 29.15 9.73 26.97
C PRO A 289 28.65 11.02 27.62
N ASN A 290 27.52 10.96 28.32
CA ASN A 290 26.92 12.11 29.01
C ASN A 290 26.51 13.32 28.12
N ALA A 291 26.60 13.25 26.79
CA ALA A 291 26.14 14.33 25.90
C ALA A 291 24.62 14.62 25.98
N GLY A 292 23.85 13.72 26.58
CA GLY A 292 22.40 13.84 26.75
C GLY A 292 21.56 13.13 25.70
N LYS A 293 22.12 12.12 25.02
CA LYS A 293 21.40 11.24 24.07
C LYS A 293 20.12 10.67 24.65
N SER A 294 20.17 10.06 25.85
CA SER A 294 18.97 9.53 26.51
C SER A 294 17.97 10.62 26.91
N SER A 295 18.43 11.84 27.20
CA SER A 295 17.53 12.97 27.44
C SER A 295 16.83 13.39 26.14
N LEU A 296 17.54 13.39 25.01
CA LEU A 296 16.98 13.69 23.69
C LEU A 296 15.92 12.65 23.30
N LEU A 297 16.21 11.37 23.50
CA LEU A 297 15.25 10.29 23.25
C LEU A 297 13.96 10.47 24.05
N ASN A 298 14.09 10.73 25.36
CA ASN A 298 12.93 10.98 26.20
C ASN A 298 12.18 12.25 25.80
N PHE A 299 12.89 13.27 25.32
CA PHE A 299 12.28 14.50 24.82
C PHE A 299 11.47 14.24 23.55
N LEU A 300 12.05 13.56 22.56
CA LEU A 300 11.40 13.19 21.30
C LEU A 300 10.18 12.27 21.55
N ALA A 301 10.34 11.25 22.40
CA ALA A 301 9.29 10.30 22.72
C ALA A 301 8.08 10.92 23.45
N ARG A 302 8.24 12.08 24.09
CA ARG A 302 7.15 12.75 24.84
C ARG A 302 6.38 13.76 24.02
N ARG A 303 6.96 14.29 22.95
CA ARG A 303 6.37 15.36 22.14
C ARG A 303 5.84 14.88 20.81
N GLU A 304 6.60 14.02 20.14
CA GLU A 304 6.14 13.36 18.93
C GLU A 304 5.40 12.09 19.32
N ALA A 305 4.39 11.70 18.55
CA ALA A 305 3.57 10.53 18.83
C ALA A 305 4.42 9.25 18.75
N ALA A 306 5.13 8.93 19.84
CA ALA A 306 5.87 7.70 20.00
C ALA A 306 4.87 6.54 20.10
N ILE A 307 4.59 5.90 18.97
CA ILE A 307 4.00 4.57 19.01
C ILE A 307 5.17 3.62 19.22
N VAL A 308 5.27 3.08 20.43
CA VAL A 308 6.19 1.97 20.69
C VAL A 308 5.55 0.74 20.06
N THR A 309 6.11 0.29 18.92
CA THR A 309 5.70 -0.95 18.29
C THR A 309 6.31 -2.13 19.03
N SER A 310 5.59 -2.64 20.02
CA SER A 310 5.92 -3.95 20.60
C SER A 310 5.29 -5.04 19.73
N VAL A 311 6.06 -5.66 18.82
CA VAL A 311 5.63 -6.94 18.24
C VAL A 311 5.79 -8.01 19.32
N PRO A 312 4.69 -8.63 19.83
CA PRO A 312 4.81 -9.63 20.89
C PRO A 312 5.36 -10.94 20.32
N GLY A 313 6.48 -11.44 20.85
CA GLY A 313 7.01 -12.78 20.52
C GLY A 313 8.49 -12.84 20.20
N THR A 314 9.16 -11.70 20.12
CA THR A 314 10.53 -11.60 19.66
C THR A 314 11.45 -11.41 20.88
N THR A 315 11.88 -12.54 21.47
CA THR A 315 12.65 -12.56 22.72
C THR A 315 14.14 -12.34 22.44
N ARG A 316 14.50 -11.13 21.98
CA ARG A 316 15.83 -10.49 22.13
C ARG A 316 15.97 -9.16 21.38
N ASP A 317 14.92 -8.64 20.75
CA ASP A 317 15.10 -7.72 19.63
C ASP A 317 15.04 -6.24 19.98
N ILE A 318 15.70 -5.49 19.10
CA ILE A 318 15.91 -4.05 19.05
C ILE A 318 14.56 -3.35 19.22
N LEU A 319 14.43 -2.52 20.25
CA LEU A 319 13.26 -1.64 20.40
C LEU A 319 13.43 -0.47 19.43
N GLU A 320 12.64 -0.45 18.37
CA GLU A 320 12.56 0.69 17.47
C GLU A 320 11.52 1.68 18.00
N LEU A 321 11.88 2.96 17.97
CA LEU A 321 10.99 4.05 18.35
C LEU A 321 10.59 4.80 17.09
N SER A 322 9.31 4.75 16.76
CA SER A 322 8.74 5.53 15.66
C SER A 322 8.31 6.91 16.14
N LEU A 323 8.68 7.94 15.38
CA LEU A 323 8.41 9.34 15.66
C LEU A 323 7.77 9.99 14.42
N ASP A 324 6.87 10.94 14.64
CA ASP A 324 6.42 11.86 13.58
C ASP A 324 7.22 13.16 13.73
N ILE A 325 8.11 13.49 12.80
CA ILE A 325 8.88 14.74 12.85
C ILE A 325 8.46 15.62 11.67
N GLY A 326 7.54 16.55 11.92
CA GLY A 326 7.04 17.47 10.89
C GLY A 326 6.31 16.76 9.73
N GLY A 327 5.57 15.70 10.03
CA GLY A 327 4.84 14.88 9.06
C GLY A 327 5.68 13.74 8.46
N ILE A 328 6.95 13.61 8.87
CA ILE A 328 7.88 12.59 8.37
C ILE A 328 7.95 11.44 9.38
N PRO A 329 7.68 10.19 8.98
CA PRO A 329 7.96 9.04 9.82
C PRO A 329 9.46 8.90 10.03
N VAL A 330 9.90 8.89 11.28
CA VAL A 330 11.31 8.73 11.67
C VAL A 330 11.42 7.53 12.59
N ILE A 331 12.19 6.53 12.18
CA ILE A 331 12.43 5.32 12.95
C ILE A 331 13.78 5.45 13.62
N LEU A 332 13.79 5.30 14.93
CA LEU A 332 15.00 5.36 15.71
C LEU A 332 15.33 3.96 16.25
N SER A 333 16.41 3.35 15.74
CA SER A 333 16.86 2.01 16.14
C SER A 333 17.82 2.09 17.35
N ASP A 334 17.74 1.08 18.24
CA ASP A 334 18.42 1.05 19.53
C ASP A 334 19.96 0.90 19.43
N THR A 335 20.67 2.02 19.31
CA THR A 335 22.06 2.18 19.78
C THR A 335 22.17 3.07 21.01
N ALA A 336 21.06 3.47 21.62
CA ALA A 336 21.06 4.52 22.63
C ALA A 336 20.12 4.26 23.83
N GLY A 337 20.17 3.06 24.40
CA GLY A 337 19.97 2.90 25.85
C GLY A 337 18.51 2.96 26.30
N LEU A 338 17.61 2.33 25.56
CA LEU A 338 16.24 2.06 26.03
C LEU A 338 16.20 1.09 27.24
N ARG A 339 17.33 0.50 27.62
CA ARG A 339 17.47 -0.24 28.89
C ARG A 339 18.37 0.50 29.86
N LYS A 340 17.82 0.87 31.03
CA LYS A 340 18.60 1.01 32.26
C LYS A 340 19.13 -0.38 32.65
N THR A 341 20.15 -0.87 31.96
CA THR A 341 20.98 -1.96 32.47
C THR A 341 22.28 -1.32 32.94
N ALA A 342 22.49 -1.38 34.25
CA ALA A 342 23.80 -1.19 34.82
C ALA A 342 24.67 -2.36 34.32
N ASP A 343 25.41 -2.17 33.23
CA ASP A 343 26.34 -3.18 32.76
C ASP A 343 27.65 -2.54 32.24
N PRO A 344 28.83 -3.03 32.66
CA PRO A 344 30.14 -2.41 32.44
C PRO A 344 30.73 -2.77 31.06
N VAL A 345 29.97 -2.61 29.97
CA VAL A 345 30.42 -2.97 28.63
C VAL A 345 30.35 -1.76 27.67
N GLU A 346 31.16 -0.74 27.97
CA GLU A 346 31.34 0.46 27.13
C GLU A 346 32.43 0.31 26.05
N THR A 347 32.97 -0.90 25.82
CA THR A 347 34.02 -1.15 24.81
C THR A 347 33.47 -1.62 23.45
N ILE A 348 32.18 -1.99 23.37
CA ILE A 348 31.51 -2.39 22.11
C ILE A 348 30.91 -1.16 21.37
N GLY A 349 31.15 0.07 21.88
CA GLY A 349 30.40 1.28 21.51
C GLY A 349 30.77 1.99 20.21
N VAL A 350 31.96 1.79 19.63
CA VAL A 350 32.39 2.51 18.41
C VAL A 350 32.02 1.74 17.14
N GLU A 351 32.34 0.45 17.07
CA GLU A 351 32.02 -0.38 15.90
C GLU A 351 30.49 -0.53 15.71
N ARG A 352 29.73 -0.68 16.81
CA ARG A 352 28.27 -0.65 16.75
C ARG A 352 27.72 0.70 16.30
N ALA A 353 28.33 1.81 16.73
CA ALA A 353 27.93 3.13 16.28
C ALA A 353 28.25 3.34 14.79
N MET A 354 29.39 2.83 14.29
CA MET A 354 29.73 2.85 12.86
C MET A 354 28.69 2.08 12.04
N ASN A 355 28.42 0.83 12.41
CA ASN A 355 27.43 0.00 11.70
C ASN A 355 26.03 0.64 11.71
N ALA A 356 25.64 1.29 12.81
CA ALA A 356 24.35 1.97 12.91
C ALA A 356 24.29 3.29 12.12
N ILE A 357 25.42 3.99 11.96
CA ILE A 357 25.51 5.17 11.09
C ILE A 357 25.46 4.73 9.63
N GLU A 358 26.17 3.65 9.26
CA GLU A 358 26.14 3.09 7.90
C GLU A 358 24.76 2.58 7.50
N ALA A 359 24.00 2.00 8.45
CA ALA A 359 22.65 1.51 8.21
C ALA A 359 21.56 2.60 8.26
N ALA A 360 21.90 3.83 8.67
CA ALA A 360 20.93 4.91 8.84
C ALA A 360 20.85 5.84 7.63
N ASP A 361 19.65 6.34 7.36
CA ASP A 361 19.44 7.35 6.32
C ASP A 361 19.87 8.75 6.81
N VAL A 362 19.81 8.96 8.14
CA VAL A 362 20.18 10.20 8.83
C VAL A 362 20.92 9.90 10.13
N ALA A 363 22.00 10.64 10.38
CA ALA A 363 22.74 10.58 11.62
C ALA A 363 22.68 11.92 12.37
N LEU A 364 22.41 11.87 13.68
CA LEU A 364 22.37 13.02 14.58
C LEU A 364 23.41 12.86 15.69
N CYS A 365 24.45 13.69 15.63
CA CYS A 365 25.49 13.76 16.65
C CYS A 365 25.07 14.71 17.77
N VAL A 366 24.98 14.21 19.00
CA VAL A 366 24.67 15.00 20.20
C VAL A 366 25.97 15.29 20.94
N VAL A 367 26.24 16.57 21.21
CA VAL A 367 27.43 17.03 21.93
C VAL A 367 27.02 17.96 23.06
N SER A 368 27.69 17.88 24.21
CA SER A 368 27.46 18.78 25.34
C SER A 368 28.19 20.10 25.12
N CYS A 369 27.51 21.25 25.25
CA CYS A 369 28.14 22.57 25.12
C CYS A 369 29.24 22.81 26.16
N GLY A 370 29.14 22.18 27.35
CA GLY A 370 30.16 22.25 28.38
C GLY A 370 31.46 21.51 28.04
N ASP A 371 31.44 20.64 27.02
CA ASP A 371 32.61 19.85 26.60
C ASP A 371 33.29 20.46 25.35
N LEU A 372 32.82 21.61 24.86
CA LEU A 372 33.37 22.29 23.68
C LEU A 372 34.56 23.17 24.08
N ASP A 373 35.74 22.93 23.51
CA ASP A 373 36.84 23.89 23.57
C ASP A 373 36.78 24.81 22.34
N LEU A 374 36.40 26.07 22.55
CA LEU A 374 36.26 27.09 21.48
C LEU A 374 37.51 27.97 21.35
N LYS A 375 38.67 27.52 21.84
CA LYS A 375 39.93 28.28 21.79
C LYS A 375 40.57 28.39 20.40
N SER A 376 40.02 27.74 19.37
CA SER A 376 40.48 27.83 17.98
C SER A 376 39.37 28.35 17.06
N ASP A 377 39.72 28.78 15.84
CA ASP A 377 38.76 29.31 14.84
C ASP A 377 37.68 28.29 14.39
N GLY A 378 37.65 27.07 14.96
CA GLY A 378 36.63 26.04 14.72
C GLY A 378 36.15 25.35 16.01
N VAL A 379 35.03 24.64 15.90
CA VAL A 379 34.47 23.80 16.98
C VAL A 379 35.22 22.46 17.00
N GLU A 380 35.97 22.19 18.07
CA GLU A 380 36.67 20.91 18.18
C GLU A 380 35.76 19.83 18.80
N PHE A 381 35.42 18.82 17.99
CA PHE A 381 34.63 17.68 18.44
C PHE A 381 35.48 16.68 19.22
N PRO A 382 34.94 16.05 20.28
CA PRO A 382 35.63 14.97 20.98
C PRO A 382 36.08 13.87 20.02
N ALA A 383 37.28 13.31 20.21
CA ALA A 383 37.91 12.37 19.27
C ALA A 383 37.01 11.17 18.88
N ALA A 384 36.18 10.70 19.81
CA ALA A 384 35.22 9.62 19.58
C ALA A 384 34.09 10.01 18.61
N ALA A 385 33.61 11.26 18.66
CA ALA A 385 32.58 11.77 17.75
C ALA A 385 33.19 12.18 16.40
N ARG A 386 34.37 12.82 16.41
CA ARG A 386 35.05 13.32 15.21
C ARG A 386 35.30 12.25 14.15
N ARG A 387 35.57 11.01 14.56
CA ARG A 387 35.79 9.86 13.65
C ARG A 387 34.52 9.37 12.94
N LEU A 388 33.35 9.77 13.43
CA LEU A 388 32.04 9.32 12.96
C LEU A 388 31.25 10.42 12.24
N LEU A 389 31.76 11.66 12.25
CA LEU A 389 31.13 12.78 11.57
C LEU A 389 31.35 12.68 10.06
N THR A 390 30.28 12.87 9.31
CA THR A 390 30.26 13.03 7.86
C THR A 390 29.64 14.37 7.49
N ASP A 391 29.83 14.82 6.25
CA ASP A 391 29.19 16.06 5.74
C ASP A 391 27.65 16.00 5.79
N GLU A 392 27.08 14.80 5.89
CA GLU A 392 25.64 14.56 6.01
C GLU A 392 25.13 14.55 7.46
N THR A 393 26.01 14.58 8.44
CA THR A 393 25.64 14.48 9.85
C THR A 393 25.01 15.77 10.36
N PHE A 394 23.86 15.63 11.03
CA PHE A 394 23.26 16.70 11.81
C PHE A 394 23.89 16.79 13.19
N VAL A 395 24.00 17.99 13.75
CA VAL A 395 24.65 18.22 15.05
C VAL A 395 23.68 18.92 16.02
N LEU A 396 23.50 18.33 17.20
CA LEU A 396 22.77 18.96 18.31
C LEU A 396 23.73 19.28 19.44
N TYR A 397 23.95 20.56 19.69
CA TYR A 397 24.69 21.07 20.84
C TYR A 397 23.71 21.19 22.03
N ASN A 398 23.76 20.22 22.94
CA ASN A 398 22.89 20.12 24.09
C ASN A 398 23.56 20.71 25.35
N LYS A 399 22.76 20.99 26.39
CA LYS A 399 23.18 21.62 27.66
C LYS A 399 23.73 23.03 27.48
N SER A 400 23.07 23.84 26.65
CA SER A 400 23.38 25.27 26.53
C SER A 400 23.37 26.03 27.86
N ASP A 401 22.66 25.51 28.87
CA ASP A 401 22.64 26.05 30.24
C ASP A 401 24.00 25.97 30.95
N LEU A 402 24.93 25.13 30.46
CA LEU A 402 26.29 25.00 30.98
C LEU A 402 27.32 25.81 30.18
N TYR A 403 26.89 26.52 29.14
CA TYR A 403 27.78 27.28 28.28
C TYR A 403 28.00 28.69 28.83
N GLU A 404 29.24 29.00 29.21
CA GLU A 404 29.62 30.31 29.79
C GLU A 404 30.09 31.33 28.72
N GLY A 405 30.17 30.94 27.44
CA GLY A 405 30.58 31.81 26.34
C GLY A 405 29.46 32.77 25.90
N ARG A 406 29.83 34.00 25.51
CA ARG A 406 28.85 35.04 25.09
C ARG A 406 28.33 34.91 23.65
N ASP A 407 29.01 34.15 22.81
CA ASP A 407 28.64 34.01 21.39
C ASP A 407 28.36 32.54 21.06
N GLN A 408 27.07 32.23 20.86
CA GLN A 408 26.60 30.92 20.41
C GLN A 408 26.41 30.87 18.88
N SER A 409 26.53 32.01 18.17
CA SER A 409 26.20 32.10 16.74
C SER A 409 26.99 31.13 15.87
N ARG A 410 28.21 30.79 16.28
CA ARG A 410 29.11 29.84 15.60
C ARG A 410 28.65 28.38 15.67
N LEU A 411 27.75 28.05 16.60
CA LEU A 411 27.20 26.71 16.78
C LEU A 411 25.92 26.49 15.97
N HIS A 412 25.26 27.57 15.53
CA HIS A 412 24.10 27.49 14.65
C HIS A 412 24.53 27.41 13.19
N GLY A 413 23.88 26.52 12.45
CA GLY A 413 24.18 26.28 11.04
C GLY A 413 23.05 25.54 10.36
N PRO A 414 23.12 25.33 9.03
CA PRO A 414 22.06 24.68 8.27
C PRO A 414 21.80 23.22 8.70
N LYS A 415 22.74 22.59 9.41
CA LYS A 415 22.64 21.23 9.96
C LYS A 415 22.94 21.17 11.47
N SER A 416 22.91 22.31 12.16
CA SER A 416 23.26 22.35 13.58
C SER A 416 22.39 23.28 14.41
N TRP A 417 22.06 22.82 15.62
CA TRP A 417 21.19 23.53 16.55
C TRP A 417 21.76 23.50 17.96
N VAL A 418 21.41 24.52 18.75
CA VAL A 418 21.79 24.65 20.16
C VAL A 418 20.54 24.52 21.02
N THR A 419 20.63 23.76 22.11
CA THR A 419 19.51 23.53 23.01
C THR A 419 19.96 23.22 24.43
N SER A 420 19.06 23.44 25.39
CA SER A 420 19.10 22.75 26.67
C SER A 420 17.81 21.94 26.84
N LEU A 421 17.92 20.62 26.64
CA LEU A 421 16.82 19.69 26.87
C LEU A 421 16.34 19.69 28.33
N LYS A 422 17.13 20.24 29.27
CA LYS A 422 16.79 20.36 30.68
C LYS A 422 15.93 21.59 30.96
N THR A 423 16.30 22.75 30.40
CA THR A 423 15.56 24.01 30.64
C THR A 423 14.41 24.21 29.65
N GLY A 424 14.49 23.58 28.48
CA GLY A 424 13.54 23.74 27.38
C GLY A 424 13.98 24.77 26.33
N GLU A 425 15.08 25.48 26.56
CA GLU A 425 15.60 26.51 25.65
C GLU A 425 16.10 25.90 24.34
N GLY A 426 15.76 26.51 23.20
CA GLY A 426 16.16 26.05 21.86
C GLY A 426 15.44 24.77 21.38
N ASN A 427 14.63 24.11 22.22
CA ASN A 427 13.94 22.86 21.86
C ASN A 427 13.05 22.99 20.62
N THR A 428 12.25 24.06 20.54
CA THR A 428 11.33 24.30 19.41
C THR A 428 12.09 24.66 18.14
N GLU A 429 13.13 25.49 18.25
CA GLU A 429 13.99 25.85 17.12
C GLU A 429 14.70 24.62 16.55
N PHE A 430 15.22 23.75 17.42
CA PHE A 430 15.80 22.48 17.02
C PHE A 430 14.79 21.61 16.28
N LEU A 431 13.60 21.39 16.84
CA LEU A 431 12.59 20.52 16.21
C LEU A 431 12.14 21.06 14.85
N ASP A 432 11.76 22.34 14.78
CA ASP A 432 11.29 22.96 13.54
C ASP A 432 12.40 23.00 12.48
N GLY A 433 13.64 23.30 12.92
CA GLY A 433 14.80 23.32 12.05
C GLY A 433 15.16 21.93 11.52
N PHE A 434 15.13 20.92 12.40
CA PHE A 434 15.42 19.54 12.03
C PHE A 434 14.35 18.98 11.07
N ALA A 435 13.07 19.23 11.35
CA ALA A 435 11.97 18.89 10.45
C ALA A 435 12.15 19.52 9.06
N LYS A 436 12.43 20.83 8.98
CA LYS A 436 12.70 21.52 7.70
C LYS A 436 13.91 20.96 6.97
N ALA A 437 14.96 20.58 7.71
CA ALA A 437 16.15 19.99 7.12
C ALA A 437 15.88 18.59 6.54
N LEU A 438 15.08 17.76 7.23
CA LEU A 438 14.62 16.46 6.71
C LEU A 438 13.73 16.64 5.48
N GLN A 439 12.75 17.57 5.53
CA GLN A 439 11.88 17.89 4.40
C GLN A 439 12.69 18.32 3.18
N LYS A 440 13.70 19.18 3.37
CA LYS A 440 14.61 19.61 2.30
C LYS A 440 15.46 18.46 1.75
N LYS A 441 16.02 17.60 2.63
CA LYS A 441 16.86 16.45 2.22
C LYS A 441 16.09 15.50 1.29
N TYR A 442 14.81 15.27 1.58
CA TYR A 442 13.98 14.33 0.84
C TYR A 442 12.99 14.98 -0.14
N ALA A 443 13.14 16.28 -0.41
CA ALA A 443 12.26 17.06 -1.29
C ALA A 443 10.76 16.90 -0.96
N LEU A 444 10.45 16.82 0.34
CA LEU A 444 9.09 16.71 0.89
C LEU A 444 8.52 18.11 1.13
N SER A 445 8.22 18.86 0.06
CA SER A 445 7.51 20.14 0.16
C SER A 445 5.99 19.95 -0.04
N ASP A 446 5.18 20.74 0.67
CA ASP A 446 3.70 20.68 0.63
C ASP A 446 3.11 20.85 -0.78
N ASP A 447 3.82 21.56 -1.68
CA ASP A 447 3.41 21.79 -3.07
C ASP A 447 3.37 20.52 -3.93
N ALA A 448 4.03 19.44 -3.50
CA ALA A 448 4.02 18.15 -4.20
C ALA A 448 2.65 17.45 -4.17
N SER A 449 1.73 17.89 -3.30
CA SER A 449 0.35 17.41 -3.24
C SER A 449 -0.49 17.79 -4.47
N SER A 450 0.01 18.69 -5.33
CA SER A 450 -0.63 19.16 -6.57
C SER A 450 -0.24 18.39 -7.83
N SER A 451 0.75 17.48 -7.77
CA SER A 451 1.13 16.70 -8.94
C SER A 451 0.22 15.49 -9.12
N ASN A 452 -0.42 15.35 -10.29
CA ASN A 452 -1.14 14.14 -10.72
C ASN A 452 -0.25 12.90 -10.91
N ALA A 453 1.06 12.99 -10.60
CA ALA A 453 2.00 11.90 -10.71
C ALA A 453 1.73 10.82 -9.63
N PRO A 454 1.86 9.52 -9.97
CA PRO A 454 1.83 8.45 -8.99
C PRO A 454 3.02 8.58 -8.05
N LEU A 455 2.75 8.33 -6.77
CA LEU A 455 3.80 8.21 -5.77
C LEU A 455 4.32 6.78 -5.77
N ILE A 456 5.60 6.59 -6.06
CA ILE A 456 6.26 5.28 -6.00
C ILE A 456 6.56 4.97 -4.54
N THR A 457 5.80 4.06 -3.93
CA THR A 457 5.91 3.75 -2.50
C THR A 457 6.67 2.45 -2.23
N HIS A 458 6.72 1.54 -3.22
CA HIS A 458 7.42 0.26 -3.12
C HIS A 458 8.52 0.14 -4.17
N ALA A 459 9.64 -0.48 -3.80
CA ALA A 459 10.78 -0.69 -4.69
C ALA A 459 10.40 -1.49 -5.95
N ARG A 460 9.46 -2.45 -5.86
CA ARG A 460 9.01 -3.20 -7.03
C ARG A 460 8.33 -2.32 -8.09
N HIS A 461 7.60 -1.28 -7.66
CA HIS A 461 6.96 -0.34 -8.61
C HIS A 461 8.04 0.33 -9.44
N ARG A 462 9.11 0.79 -8.78
CA ARG A 462 10.27 1.41 -9.43
C ARG A 462 10.93 0.47 -10.42
N VAL A 463 11.25 -0.76 -10.01
CA VAL A 463 11.87 -1.77 -10.89
C VAL A 463 11.04 -2.02 -12.15
N HIS A 464 9.72 -2.13 -12.01
CA HIS A 464 8.82 -2.33 -13.14
C HIS A 464 8.71 -1.09 -14.06
N LEU A 465 8.73 0.12 -13.49
CA LEU A 465 8.76 1.36 -14.28
C LEU A 465 10.10 1.55 -14.99
N GLU A 466 11.22 1.23 -14.34
CA GLU A 466 12.56 1.23 -14.96
C GLU A 466 12.62 0.24 -16.13
N SER A 467 12.09 -0.98 -15.94
CA SER A 467 11.99 -1.97 -17.01
C SER A 467 11.12 -1.45 -18.16
N ALA A 468 9.96 -0.85 -17.85
CA ALA A 468 9.10 -0.27 -18.87
C ALA A 468 9.79 0.86 -19.66
N ALA A 469 10.56 1.72 -18.99
CA ALA A 469 11.33 2.76 -19.65
C ALA A 469 12.41 2.17 -20.57
N GLN A 470 13.12 1.12 -20.12
CA GLN A 470 14.11 0.41 -20.92
C GLN A 470 13.52 -0.21 -22.19
N PHE A 471 12.36 -0.87 -22.09
CA PHE A 471 11.67 -1.43 -23.26
C PHE A 471 11.17 -0.34 -24.22
N ILE A 472 10.70 0.80 -23.70
CA ILE A 472 10.35 1.94 -24.57
C ILE A 472 11.59 2.53 -25.25
N ASP A 473 12.71 2.67 -24.54
CA ASP A 473 13.98 3.10 -25.14
C ASP A 473 14.43 2.12 -26.25
N ALA A 474 14.32 0.81 -26.03
CA ALA A 474 14.62 -0.21 -27.04
C ALA A 474 13.72 -0.08 -28.30
N PHE A 475 12.41 0.16 -28.11
CA PHE A 475 11.51 0.48 -29.22
C PHE A 475 11.96 1.73 -30.01
N LEU A 476 12.39 2.78 -29.31
CA LEU A 476 12.87 4.01 -29.93
C LEU A 476 14.20 3.84 -30.67
N GLU A 477 15.05 2.90 -30.24
CA GLU A 477 16.30 2.56 -30.93
C GLU A 477 16.08 1.63 -32.14
N THR A 478 14.94 0.93 -32.19
CA THR A 478 14.59 0.00 -33.27
C THR A 478 14.34 0.74 -34.58
N SER A 479 14.87 0.18 -35.67
CA SER A 479 14.69 0.70 -37.03
C SER A 479 13.24 0.54 -37.48
N ALA A 480 12.79 1.33 -38.46
CA ALA A 480 11.46 1.15 -39.05
C ALA A 480 11.32 -0.18 -39.82
N GLU A 481 12.44 -0.76 -40.26
CA GLU A 481 12.49 -2.04 -40.97
C GLU A 481 12.26 -3.23 -40.01
N ASP A 482 12.58 -3.07 -38.72
CA ASP A 482 12.42 -4.09 -37.68
C ASP A 482 11.16 -3.85 -36.83
N ILE A 483 10.10 -3.31 -37.43
CA ILE A 483 8.88 -2.88 -36.73
C ILE A 483 8.21 -3.99 -35.88
N VAL A 484 8.35 -5.25 -36.28
CA VAL A 484 7.87 -6.43 -35.53
C VAL A 484 8.60 -6.56 -34.19
N LEU A 485 9.91 -6.33 -34.16
CA LEU A 485 10.68 -6.33 -32.91
C LEU A 485 10.25 -5.14 -32.03
N GLY A 486 10.06 -3.97 -32.64
CA GLY A 486 9.56 -2.79 -31.94
C GLY A 486 8.18 -2.99 -31.29
N ALA A 487 7.28 -3.73 -31.94
CA ALA A 487 5.98 -4.10 -31.36
C ALA A 487 6.14 -4.97 -30.10
N GLU A 488 7.07 -5.93 -30.13
CA GLU A 488 7.33 -6.79 -28.98
C GLU A 488 7.93 -6.02 -27.80
N GLU A 489 8.80 -5.05 -28.05
CA GLU A 489 9.32 -4.15 -27.01
C GLU A 489 8.20 -3.34 -26.32
N LEU A 490 7.26 -2.78 -27.10
CA LEU A 490 6.09 -2.10 -26.52
C LEU A 490 5.19 -3.06 -25.73
N ARG A 491 5.10 -4.32 -26.15
CA ARG A 491 4.38 -5.37 -25.41
C ARG A 491 5.04 -5.66 -24.07
N TYR A 492 6.37 -5.77 -24.02
CA TYR A 492 7.11 -5.92 -22.77
C TYR A 492 6.98 -4.70 -21.86
N ALA A 493 6.99 -3.49 -22.41
CA ALA A 493 6.74 -2.27 -21.64
C ALA A 493 5.35 -2.28 -20.98
N ALA A 494 4.30 -2.64 -21.73
CA ALA A 494 2.93 -2.72 -21.21
C ALA A 494 2.81 -3.82 -20.13
N GLN A 495 3.49 -4.94 -20.31
CA GLN A 495 3.53 -6.01 -19.32
C GLN A 495 4.27 -5.60 -18.05
N ALA A 496 5.40 -4.90 -18.17
CA ALA A 496 6.16 -4.40 -17.03
C ALA A 496 5.30 -3.48 -16.14
N VAL A 497 4.58 -2.53 -16.73
CA VAL A 497 3.63 -1.69 -15.99
C VAL A 497 2.47 -2.51 -15.41
N GLY A 498 1.93 -3.49 -16.16
CA GLY A 498 0.86 -4.37 -15.69
C GLY A 498 1.23 -5.27 -14.49
N LYS A 499 2.52 -5.58 -14.32
CA LYS A 499 3.02 -6.28 -13.12
C LYS A 499 2.91 -5.43 -11.85
N VAL A 500 2.83 -4.10 -11.97
CA VAL A 500 2.64 -3.20 -10.82
C VAL A 500 1.26 -3.44 -10.18
N SER A 501 0.20 -3.52 -10.97
CA SER A 501 -1.17 -3.81 -10.51
C SER A 501 -1.44 -5.30 -10.26
N GLY A 502 -0.55 -6.21 -10.68
CA GLY A 502 -0.73 -7.66 -10.50
C GLY A 502 -1.71 -8.26 -11.51
N LEU A 503 -1.88 -7.65 -12.69
CA LEU A 503 -2.70 -8.18 -13.78
C LEU A 503 -2.03 -9.31 -14.57
N ILE A 504 -0.75 -9.57 -14.29
CA ILE A 504 0.05 -10.65 -14.86
C ILE A 504 0.52 -11.50 -13.68
N ASP A 505 0.57 -12.82 -13.86
CA ASP A 505 0.81 -13.79 -12.79
C ASP A 505 2.13 -13.52 -12.05
N VAL A 506 2.08 -13.36 -10.72
CA VAL A 506 3.24 -13.07 -9.86
C VAL A 506 3.23 -13.94 -8.58
N GLU A 507 2.96 -15.24 -8.71
CA GLU A 507 2.81 -16.15 -7.56
C GLU A 507 3.90 -16.01 -6.49
N ASP A 508 5.18 -15.91 -6.88
CA ASP A 508 6.31 -15.77 -5.95
C ASP A 508 6.27 -14.47 -5.11
N VAL A 509 5.76 -13.37 -5.69
CA VAL A 509 5.63 -12.09 -4.97
C VAL A 509 4.41 -12.11 -4.05
N LEU A 510 3.34 -12.79 -4.46
CA LEU A 510 2.11 -12.90 -3.66
C LEU A 510 2.39 -13.62 -2.34
N ASP A 511 3.09 -14.75 -2.39
CA ASP A 511 3.40 -15.52 -1.19
C ASP A 511 4.27 -14.73 -0.19
N ALA A 512 5.28 -14.00 -0.66
CA ALA A 512 6.08 -13.13 0.20
C ALA A 512 5.24 -11.99 0.80
N LEU A 513 4.38 -11.37 -0.02
CA LEU A 513 3.58 -10.24 0.39
C LEU A 513 2.51 -10.61 1.43
N PHE A 514 1.80 -11.72 1.24
CA PHE A 514 0.73 -12.16 2.16
C PHE A 514 1.26 -12.75 3.47
N ARG A 515 2.48 -13.34 3.48
CA ARG A 515 3.12 -13.81 4.72
C ARG A 515 3.36 -12.71 5.74
N ASP A 516 3.59 -11.48 5.28
CA ASP A 516 3.80 -10.33 6.15
C ASP A 516 2.50 -9.74 6.72
N PHE A 517 1.33 -10.22 6.29
CA PHE A 517 0.06 -9.80 6.88
C PHE A 517 -0.21 -10.53 8.20
N CYS A 518 -0.91 -9.85 9.11
CA CYS A 518 -1.45 -10.50 10.29
C CYS A 518 -2.50 -11.57 9.91
N ILE A 519 -2.57 -12.64 10.69
CA ILE A 519 -3.66 -13.62 10.62
C ILE A 519 -4.99 -12.91 10.90
N GLY A 520 -6.00 -13.14 10.05
CA GLY A 520 -7.34 -12.55 10.19
C GLY A 520 -7.60 -11.30 9.34
N LYS A 521 -6.58 -10.85 8.61
CA LYS A 521 -6.68 -10.08 7.37
C LYS A 521 -6.19 -10.96 6.23
#